data_AF-A0A8T6NEH2-F1
#
_entry.id   AF-A0A8T6NEH2-F1
#
_cell.length_a   1.000
_cell.length_b   1.000
_cell.length_c   1.000
_cell.angle_alpha   90.00
_cell.angle_beta   90.00
_cell.angle_gamma   90.00
#
_symmetry.space_group_name_H-M   'P 1'
#
loop_
_entity.id
_entity.type
_entity.pdbx_description
1 polymer ?
#
loop_
_entity_poly.entity_id
_entity_poly.type
_entity_poly.pdbx_seq_one_letter_code
_entity_poly.pdbx_strand_id
1 'polypeptide(L)'
;MVRNYAPYRMGLQLSIMAKNQDDALQCLEQILPHFQPEYTVTIKDLDSLNVKTDMPFVLTGVQMNEDYEGDFVQRRAIIYTLDFETRLRFYGPVSKRAVIKVADVELAAPGAGRDSITVQVDPSSATENDNYTVTTSIDFLEFTNTFNITVNSGVGNFTNGEIVTDSMTGATGIVTSFSGNVVVVENADGVFRGGDTLVGGFWYL
;
A
#
# COMPACT_ATOMS: atom_id res chain seq x y z
N MET A 1 -10.04 -4.78 -8.20
CA MET A 1 -9.48 -6.15 -8.30
C MET A 1 -10.64 -7.11 -8.49
N VAL A 2 -10.74 -7.81 -9.62
CA VAL A 2 -11.80 -8.79 -9.90
C VAL A 2 -11.58 -9.98 -8.97
N ARG A 3 -12.52 -10.22 -8.03
CA ARG A 3 -12.45 -11.36 -7.12
C ARG A 3 -13.15 -12.53 -7.79
N ASN A 4 -12.36 -13.53 -8.19
CA ASN A 4 -12.89 -14.79 -8.69
C ASN A 4 -13.62 -15.51 -7.55
N TYR A 5 -14.87 -15.91 -7.76
CA TYR A 5 -15.64 -16.68 -6.78
C TYR A 5 -15.57 -18.16 -7.14
N ALA A 6 -15.52 -19.02 -6.11
CA ALA A 6 -15.58 -20.47 -6.31
C ALA A 6 -17.02 -20.95 -6.07
N PRO A 7 -17.74 -21.46 -7.09
CA PRO A 7 -19.06 -22.03 -6.90
C PRO A 7 -18.94 -23.41 -6.23
N TYR A 8 -19.72 -23.63 -5.17
CA TYR A 8 -19.81 -24.92 -4.49
C TYR A 8 -21.27 -25.34 -4.33
N ARG A 9 -21.52 -26.65 -4.47
CA ARG A 9 -22.78 -27.28 -4.08
C ARG A 9 -22.62 -27.83 -2.67
N MET A 10 -23.51 -27.44 -1.77
CA MET A 10 -23.53 -27.91 -0.39
C MET A 10 -24.81 -28.70 -0.15
N GLY A 11 -24.67 -29.93 0.32
CA GLY A 11 -25.78 -30.72 0.84
C GLY A 11 -26.05 -30.36 2.30
N LEU A 12 -27.32 -30.16 2.64
CA LEU A 12 -27.79 -29.86 3.98
C LEU A 12 -28.88 -30.88 4.33
N GLN A 13 -28.87 -31.38 5.56
CA GLN A 13 -29.86 -32.33 6.02
C GLN A 13 -30.58 -31.76 7.24
N LEU A 14 -31.91 -31.74 7.19
CA LEU A 14 -32.77 -31.35 8.31
C LEU A 14 -33.49 -32.58 8.83
N SER A 15 -33.26 -32.93 10.10
CA SER A 15 -33.94 -34.03 10.78
C SER A 15 -35.00 -33.50 11.74
N ILE A 16 -36.27 -33.85 11.50
CA ILE A 16 -37.41 -33.58 12.38
C ILE A 16 -37.66 -34.85 13.20
N MET A 17 -37.51 -34.77 14.52
CA MET A 17 -37.73 -35.89 15.44
C MET A 17 -38.95 -35.62 16.32
N ALA A 18 -39.91 -36.53 16.33
CA ALA A 18 -41.09 -36.44 17.19
C ALA A 18 -41.49 -37.79 17.79
N LYS A 19 -42.29 -37.75 18.86
CA LYS A 19 -42.87 -38.95 19.49
C LYS A 19 -44.14 -39.43 18.77
N ASN A 20 -44.97 -38.49 18.30
CA ASN A 20 -46.20 -38.77 17.57
C ASN A 20 -46.05 -38.40 16.10
N GLN A 21 -46.74 -39.15 15.24
CA GLN A 21 -46.68 -38.94 13.79
C GLN A 21 -47.28 -37.59 13.40
N ASP A 22 -48.39 -37.21 14.04
CA ASP A 22 -49.10 -35.96 13.78
C ASP A 22 -48.23 -34.73 14.07
N ASP A 23 -47.46 -34.75 15.17
CA ASP A 23 -46.56 -33.64 15.54
C ASP A 23 -45.45 -33.47 14.49
N ALA A 24 -44.88 -34.57 14.00
CA ALA A 24 -43.87 -34.52 12.95
C ALA A 24 -44.46 -34.08 11.60
N LEU A 25 -45.65 -34.55 11.26
CA LEU A 25 -46.36 -34.16 10.04
C LEU A 25 -46.69 -32.66 10.06
N GLN A 26 -47.12 -32.13 11.20
CA GLN A 26 -47.41 -30.71 11.35
C GLN A 26 -46.17 -29.84 11.10
N CYS A 27 -44.99 -30.25 11.57
CA CYS A 27 -43.73 -29.58 11.28
C CYS A 27 -43.36 -29.68 9.79
N LEU A 28 -43.52 -30.86 9.19
CA LEU A 28 -43.24 -31.09 7.77
C LEU A 28 -44.12 -30.21 6.87
N GLU A 29 -45.41 -30.15 7.15
CA GLU A 29 -46.40 -29.36 6.40
C GLU A 29 -46.15 -27.85 6.46
N GLN A 30 -45.47 -27.36 7.50
CA GLN A 30 -45.06 -25.95 7.56
C GLN A 30 -43.85 -25.66 6.66
N ILE A 31 -43.08 -26.67 6.27
CA ILE A 31 -41.86 -26.50 5.48
C ILE A 31 -42.15 -26.72 3.99
N LEU A 32 -42.83 -27.82 3.63
CA LEU A 32 -43.04 -28.22 2.24
C LEU A 32 -43.65 -27.13 1.33
N PRO A 33 -44.68 -26.36 1.74
CA PRO A 33 -45.32 -25.38 0.87
C PRO A 33 -44.39 -24.24 0.43
N HIS A 34 -43.32 -23.97 1.18
CA HIS A 34 -42.35 -22.93 0.85
C HIS A 34 -41.37 -23.33 -0.26
N PHE A 35 -41.25 -24.63 -0.57
CA PHE A 35 -40.34 -25.14 -1.58
C PHE A 35 -41.12 -25.59 -2.82
N GLN A 36 -41.01 -24.85 -3.93
CA GLN A 36 -41.68 -25.16 -5.19
C GLN A 36 -40.71 -25.17 -6.38
N PRO A 37 -39.84 -26.19 -6.58
CA PRO A 37 -39.17 -27.10 -5.63
C PRO A 37 -37.93 -26.45 -4.97
N GLU A 38 -37.70 -25.17 -5.24
CA GLU A 38 -36.60 -24.38 -4.71
C GLU A 38 -37.12 -23.13 -3.99
N TYR A 39 -36.38 -22.70 -2.96
CA TYR A 39 -36.62 -21.48 -2.22
C TYR A 39 -35.35 -20.63 -2.27
N THR A 40 -35.45 -19.41 -2.81
CA THR A 40 -34.29 -18.55 -3.02
C THR A 40 -34.17 -17.52 -1.91
N VAL A 41 -33.00 -17.48 -1.26
CA VAL A 41 -32.68 -16.52 -0.21
C VAL A 41 -31.62 -15.56 -0.71
N THR A 42 -31.87 -14.27 -0.59
CA THR A 42 -30.88 -13.23 -0.88
C THR A 42 -29.98 -13.03 0.34
N ILE A 43 -28.68 -13.30 0.18
CA ILE A 43 -27.66 -13.09 1.21
C ILE A 43 -26.82 -11.86 0.84
N LYS A 44 -26.47 -11.07 1.85
CA LYS A 44 -25.49 -9.99 1.72
C LYS A 44 -24.10 -10.57 1.99
N ASP A 45 -23.30 -10.73 0.93
CA ASP A 45 -22.04 -11.50 0.98
C ASP A 45 -20.96 -10.82 1.83
N LEU A 46 -20.86 -9.49 1.77
CA LEU A 46 -19.90 -8.71 2.55
C LEU A 46 -20.45 -7.29 2.76
N ASP A 47 -20.43 -6.82 4.01
CA ASP A 47 -20.97 -5.50 4.36
C ASP A 47 -20.31 -4.35 3.59
N SER A 48 -19.02 -4.49 3.26
CA SER A 48 -18.25 -3.46 2.56
C SER A 48 -18.47 -3.42 1.03
N LEU A 49 -19.05 -4.46 0.43
CA LEU A 49 -19.16 -4.55 -1.03
C LEU A 49 -20.59 -4.33 -1.54
N ASN A 50 -21.59 -4.26 -0.65
CA ASN A 50 -23.02 -4.13 -1.01
C ASN A 50 -23.48 -5.13 -2.10
N VAL A 51 -22.79 -6.27 -2.21
CA VAL A 51 -23.13 -7.33 -3.16
C VAL A 51 -24.20 -8.20 -2.52
N LYS A 52 -25.35 -8.26 -3.18
CA LYS A 52 -26.45 -9.17 -2.86
C LYS A 52 -26.36 -10.37 -3.79
N THR A 53 -26.34 -11.56 -3.22
CA THR A 53 -26.33 -12.81 -3.98
C THR A 53 -27.56 -13.62 -3.63
N ASP A 54 -28.27 -14.06 -4.65
CA ASP A 54 -29.41 -14.97 -4.52
C ASP A 54 -28.90 -16.41 -4.49
N MET A 55 -29.28 -17.15 -3.45
CA MET A 55 -28.89 -18.54 -3.22
C MET A 55 -30.15 -19.43 -3.17
N PRO A 56 -30.36 -20.30 -4.17
CA PRO A 56 -31.47 -21.24 -4.15
C PRO A 56 -31.17 -22.43 -3.24
N PHE A 57 -32.12 -22.77 -2.39
CA PHE A 57 -32.18 -24.03 -1.64
C PHE A 57 -33.17 -24.95 -2.33
N VAL A 58 -32.69 -26.06 -2.87
CA VAL A 58 -33.50 -27.05 -3.57
C VAL A 58 -33.78 -28.20 -2.61
N LEU A 59 -35.05 -28.54 -2.38
CA LEU A 59 -35.41 -29.75 -1.65
C LEU A 59 -35.24 -30.95 -2.60
N THR A 60 -34.28 -31.83 -2.28
CA THR A 60 -33.93 -32.99 -3.12
C THR A 60 -34.70 -34.25 -2.74
N GLY A 61 -35.07 -34.39 -1.47
CA GLY A 61 -35.80 -35.56 -0.99
C GLY A 61 -36.32 -35.40 0.43
N VAL A 62 -37.33 -36.19 0.75
CA VAL A 62 -37.89 -36.34 2.10
C VAL A 62 -37.98 -37.84 2.39
N GLN A 63 -37.35 -38.27 3.48
CA GLN A 63 -37.34 -39.66 3.94
C GLN A 63 -37.97 -39.73 5.34
N MET A 64 -38.74 -40.79 5.61
CA MET A 64 -39.29 -41.06 6.93
C MET A 64 -38.65 -42.35 7.46
N ASN A 65 -38.13 -42.31 8.67
CA ASN A 65 -37.67 -43.49 9.40
C ASN A 65 -38.40 -43.57 10.75
N GLU A 66 -38.75 -44.79 11.15
CA GLU A 66 -39.31 -45.08 12.46
C GLU A 66 -38.44 -46.14 13.14
N ASP A 67 -37.71 -45.73 14.17
CA ASP A 67 -36.97 -46.69 14.99
C ASP A 67 -37.95 -47.39 15.93
N TYR A 68 -38.24 -48.65 15.61
CA TYR A 68 -38.96 -49.59 16.46
C TYR A 68 -38.17 -50.90 16.55
N GLU A 69 -37.16 -50.93 17.41
CA GLU A 69 -36.54 -52.18 17.86
C GLU A 69 -37.31 -52.69 19.08
N GLY A 70 -37.79 -53.94 19.02
CA GLY A 70 -38.79 -54.55 19.92
C GLY A 70 -38.36 -54.78 21.37
N ASP A 71 -37.51 -53.94 21.94
CA ASP A 71 -37.18 -53.91 23.37
C ASP A 71 -38.14 -52.97 24.11
N PHE A 72 -38.76 -53.46 25.19
CA PHE A 72 -39.72 -52.73 26.02
C PHE A 72 -39.13 -51.46 26.67
N VAL A 73 -37.82 -51.24 26.57
CA VAL A 73 -37.09 -50.11 27.16
C VAL A 73 -36.92 -48.94 26.19
N GLN A 74 -36.91 -49.17 24.87
CA GLN A 74 -36.70 -48.10 23.90
C GLN A 74 -37.99 -47.38 23.53
N ARG A 75 -37.93 -46.04 23.49
CA ARG A 75 -39.06 -45.20 23.11
C ARG A 75 -39.10 -45.05 21.59
N ARG A 76 -40.22 -45.38 20.95
CA ARG A 76 -40.46 -45.11 19.51
C ARG A 76 -40.22 -43.63 19.21
N ALA A 77 -39.42 -43.35 18.18
CA ALA A 77 -39.23 -42.02 17.64
C ALA A 77 -39.45 -42.05 16.13
N ILE A 78 -40.14 -41.02 15.64
CA ILE A 78 -40.40 -40.81 14.22
C ILE A 78 -39.43 -39.72 13.76
N ILE A 79 -38.66 -40.02 12.72
CA ILE A 79 -37.63 -39.15 12.18
C ILE A 79 -37.94 -38.88 10.71
N TYR A 80 -38.27 -37.63 10.39
CA TYR A 80 -38.28 -37.17 8.99
C TYR A 80 -36.95 -36.52 8.67
N THR A 81 -36.35 -36.89 7.55
CA THR A 81 -35.08 -36.38 7.06
C THR A 81 -35.32 -35.68 5.73
N LEU A 82 -35.05 -34.38 5.68
CA LEU A 82 -35.18 -33.56 4.48
C LEU A 82 -33.79 -33.23 3.97
N ASP A 83 -33.50 -33.59 2.73
CA ASP A 83 -32.22 -33.34 2.09
C ASP A 83 -32.33 -32.13 1.15
N PHE A 84 -31.49 -31.13 1.37
CA PHE A 84 -31.44 -29.90 0.59
C PHE A 84 -30.09 -29.78 -0.12
N GLU A 85 -30.12 -29.21 -1.33
CA GLU A 85 -28.92 -28.78 -2.05
C GLU A 85 -28.94 -27.26 -2.21
N THR A 86 -27.86 -26.58 -1.83
CA THR A 86 -27.69 -25.14 -2.05
C THR A 86 -26.42 -24.83 -2.85
N ARG A 87 -26.47 -23.74 -3.62
CA ARG A 87 -25.33 -23.25 -4.42
C ARG A 87 -24.73 -22.03 -3.75
N LEU A 88 -23.55 -22.19 -3.18
CA LEU A 88 -22.82 -21.15 -2.48
C LEU A 88 -21.70 -20.57 -3.34
N ARG A 89 -21.40 -19.29 -3.14
CA ARG A 89 -20.23 -18.61 -3.71
C ARG A 89 -19.24 -18.33 -2.59
N PHE A 90 -18.11 -19.02 -2.60
CA PHE A 90 -17.03 -18.72 -1.66
C PHE A 90 -16.12 -17.65 -2.23
N TYR A 91 -15.85 -16.64 -1.41
CA TYR A 91 -14.85 -15.61 -1.70
C TYR A 91 -13.58 -15.92 -0.89
N GLY A 92 -12.42 -15.82 -1.55
CA GLY A 92 -11.14 -15.90 -0.86
C GLY A 92 -10.96 -14.79 0.18
N PRO A 93 -9.90 -14.84 0.99
CA PRO A 93 -9.61 -13.80 1.99
C PRO A 93 -9.54 -12.40 1.35
N VAL A 94 -10.05 -11.39 2.06
CA VAL A 94 -9.91 -9.98 1.65
C VAL A 94 -8.54 -9.51 2.12
N SER A 95 -7.56 -9.44 1.23
CA SER A 95 -6.34 -8.69 1.51
C SER A 95 -6.64 -7.20 1.30
N LYS A 96 -6.67 -6.44 2.38
CA LYS A 96 -6.67 -4.97 2.30
C LYS A 96 -5.28 -4.56 1.81
N ARG A 97 -5.17 -4.07 0.58
CA ARG A 97 -3.95 -3.40 0.12
C ARG A 97 -3.99 -1.96 0.65
N ALA A 98 -2.88 -1.51 1.25
CA ALA A 98 -2.74 -0.12 1.65
C ALA A 98 -2.75 0.78 0.40
N VAL A 99 -3.38 1.95 0.52
CA VAL A 99 -3.29 2.99 -0.50
C VAL A 99 -1.88 3.60 -0.46
N ILE A 100 -1.29 3.85 -1.63
CA ILE A 100 0.02 4.51 -1.73
C ILE A 100 -0.16 5.97 -1.31
N LYS A 101 0.56 6.40 -0.26
CA LYS A 101 0.49 7.77 0.28
C LYS A 101 1.75 8.60 0.06
N VAL A 102 2.85 7.96 -0.32
CA VAL A 102 4.15 8.58 -0.57
C VAL A 102 4.76 7.95 -1.83
N ALA A 103 5.30 8.77 -2.71
CA ALA A 103 6.09 8.36 -3.85
C ALA A 103 7.35 9.25 -3.91
N ASP A 104 8.51 8.60 -3.93
CA ASP A 104 9.81 9.26 -3.95
C ASP A 104 10.57 8.87 -5.22
N VAL A 105 11.15 9.86 -5.88
CA VAL A 105 12.04 9.68 -7.03
C VAL A 105 13.36 10.35 -6.69
N GLU A 106 14.44 9.57 -6.73
CA GLU A 106 15.79 10.05 -6.53
C GLU A 106 16.56 9.93 -7.86
N LEU A 107 17.17 11.03 -8.28
CA LEU A 107 18.06 11.08 -9.44
C LEU A 107 19.49 11.28 -8.97
N ALA A 108 20.36 10.31 -9.28
CA ALA A 108 21.77 10.36 -8.94
C ALA A 108 22.61 10.14 -10.20
N ALA A 109 23.59 11.01 -10.44
CA ALA A 109 24.61 10.80 -11.47
C ALA A 109 25.98 10.47 -10.83
N PRO A 110 26.79 9.58 -11.43
CA PRO A 110 28.11 9.25 -10.89
C PRO A 110 29.00 10.49 -10.77
N GLY A 111 29.42 10.83 -9.56
CA GLY A 111 30.25 12.01 -9.29
C GLY A 111 29.48 13.33 -9.15
N ALA A 112 28.16 13.32 -9.28
CA ALA A 112 27.29 14.45 -8.97
C ALA A 112 26.50 14.19 -7.68
N GLY A 113 25.89 15.25 -7.16
CA GLY A 113 24.91 15.17 -6.09
C GLY A 113 23.66 14.34 -6.45
N ARG A 114 22.82 14.08 -5.43
CA ARG A 114 21.48 13.49 -5.53
C ARG A 114 20.40 14.57 -5.52
N ASP A 115 19.55 14.58 -6.54
CA ASP A 115 18.31 15.39 -6.56
C ASP A 115 17.13 14.50 -6.19
N SER A 116 16.16 15.05 -5.45
CA SER A 116 14.97 14.28 -5.05
C SER A 116 13.66 15.01 -5.28
N ILE A 117 12.65 14.23 -5.68
CA ILE A 117 11.26 14.66 -5.79
C ILE A 117 10.42 13.73 -4.90
N THR A 118 9.78 14.29 -3.89
CA THR A 118 8.90 13.57 -2.97
C THR A 118 7.48 14.09 -3.12
N VAL A 119 6.54 13.19 -3.39
CA VAL A 119 5.11 13.45 -3.40
C VAL A 119 4.47 12.73 -2.22
N GLN A 120 3.83 13.49 -1.34
CA GLN A 120 3.24 12.96 -0.12
C GLN A 120 1.86 13.56 0.15
N VAL A 121 0.98 12.74 0.73
CA VAL A 121 -0.36 13.16 1.18
C VAL A 121 -0.28 13.67 2.61
N ASP A 122 -0.78 14.89 2.85
CA ASP A 122 -0.84 15.53 4.17
C ASP A 122 -2.31 15.79 4.58
N PRO A 123 -2.78 15.27 5.73
CA PRO A 123 -2.07 14.39 6.65
C PRO A 123 -1.94 12.95 6.12
N SER A 124 -0.82 12.29 6.46
CA SER A 124 -0.55 10.90 6.05
C SER A 124 -1.54 9.88 6.64
N SER A 125 -2.36 10.29 7.60
CA SER A 125 -3.48 9.51 8.14
C SER A 125 -4.76 9.61 7.32
N ALA A 126 -4.86 10.53 6.35
CA ALA A 126 -6.08 10.75 5.59
C ALA A 126 -6.58 9.49 4.85
N THR A 127 -7.89 9.31 4.87
CA THR A 127 -8.65 8.30 4.13
C THR A 127 -9.33 8.92 2.92
N GLU A 128 -9.95 8.10 2.06
CA GLU A 128 -10.61 8.57 0.82
C GLU A 128 -11.71 9.63 1.05
N ASN A 129 -12.25 9.72 2.28
CA ASN A 129 -13.32 10.64 2.65
C ASN A 129 -12.86 11.87 3.42
N ASP A 130 -11.57 11.98 3.75
CA ASP A 130 -11.02 13.09 4.53
C ASP A 130 -10.56 14.23 3.61
N ASN A 131 -10.52 15.45 4.13
CA ASN A 131 -9.83 16.54 3.44
C ASN A 131 -8.32 16.31 3.53
N TYR A 132 -7.67 16.17 2.38
CA TYR A 132 -6.22 16.03 2.27
C TYR A 132 -5.65 16.97 1.21
N THR A 133 -4.35 17.25 1.34
CA THR A 133 -3.59 17.95 0.32
C THR A 133 -2.44 17.07 -0.15
N VAL A 134 -2.04 17.24 -1.41
CA VAL A 134 -0.89 16.55 -1.98
C VAL A 134 0.24 17.56 -2.07
N THR A 135 1.28 17.36 -1.26
CA THR A 135 2.45 18.22 -1.24
C THR A 135 3.53 17.58 -2.12
N THR A 136 4.07 18.37 -3.05
CA THR A 136 5.23 18.00 -3.87
C THR A 136 6.42 18.83 -3.40
N SER A 137 7.45 18.16 -2.93
CA SER A 137 8.73 18.77 -2.55
C SER A 137 9.80 18.37 -3.55
N ILE A 138 10.58 19.36 -3.99
CA ILE A 138 11.72 19.17 -4.88
C ILE A 138 12.94 19.70 -4.14
N ASP A 139 13.94 18.84 -3.95
CA ASP A 139 15.20 19.18 -3.30
C ASP A 139 16.32 19.03 -4.34
N PHE A 140 16.89 20.16 -4.74
CA PHE A 140 18.04 20.25 -5.64
C PHE A 140 19.27 20.52 -4.80
N LEU A 141 20.38 19.85 -5.09
CA LEU A 141 21.64 20.20 -4.44
C LEU A 141 22.18 21.52 -4.98
N GLU A 142 22.36 22.49 -4.08
CA GLU A 142 23.05 23.73 -4.42
C GLU A 142 24.56 23.48 -4.49
N PHE A 143 25.16 23.76 -5.65
CA PHE A 143 26.61 23.95 -5.74
C PHE A 143 26.94 25.35 -5.22
N THR A 144 27.61 25.47 -4.08
CA THR A 144 28.09 26.78 -3.61
C THR A 144 29.18 27.27 -4.56
N ASN A 145 28.94 28.35 -5.31
CA ASN A 145 29.93 28.96 -6.23
C ASN A 145 31.11 29.65 -5.52
N THR A 146 31.12 29.66 -4.19
CA THR A 146 32.09 30.38 -3.36
C THR A 146 32.81 29.42 -2.41
N PHE A 147 34.14 29.44 -2.42
CA PHE A 147 34.95 28.60 -1.54
C PHE A 147 36.00 29.44 -0.80
N ASN A 148 36.26 29.08 0.46
CA ASN A 148 37.28 29.71 1.29
C ASN A 148 38.61 28.96 1.14
N ILE A 149 39.65 29.65 0.66
CA ILE A 149 41.00 29.12 0.53
C ILE A 149 41.87 29.72 1.63
N THR A 150 42.46 28.88 2.48
CA THR A 150 43.37 29.33 3.54
C THR A 150 44.82 29.26 3.06
N VAL A 151 45.51 30.40 3.00
CA VAL A 151 46.91 30.54 2.61
C VAL A 151 47.81 30.47 3.84
N ASN A 152 48.69 29.47 3.90
CA ASN A 152 49.45 29.15 5.12
C ASN A 152 50.86 29.78 5.15
N SER A 153 51.42 30.18 4.01
CA SER A 153 52.75 30.82 3.94
C SER A 153 52.90 31.67 2.67
N GLY A 154 53.09 32.98 2.84
CA GLY A 154 53.26 33.94 1.74
C GLY A 154 52.32 35.14 1.91
N VAL A 155 52.88 36.35 1.99
CA VAL A 155 52.10 37.60 2.00
C VAL A 155 51.83 37.98 0.56
N GLY A 156 50.73 37.51 0.00
CA GLY A 156 50.17 38.01 -1.25
C GLY A 156 49.04 38.98 -0.93
N ASN A 157 49.09 40.22 -1.44
CA ASN A 157 47.94 41.11 -1.39
C ASN A 157 47.04 40.77 -2.58
N PHE A 158 46.02 39.92 -2.36
CA PHE A 158 45.00 39.67 -3.37
C PHE A 158 43.99 40.83 -3.36
N THR A 159 43.66 41.31 -4.56
CA THR A 159 42.65 42.35 -4.78
C THR A 159 41.31 41.73 -5.18
N ASN A 160 40.21 42.37 -4.78
CA ASN A 160 38.89 41.93 -5.21
C ASN A 160 38.77 42.07 -6.75
N GLY A 161 38.33 41.00 -7.40
CA GLY A 161 38.20 40.88 -8.85
C GLY A 161 39.44 40.33 -9.55
N GLU A 162 40.52 40.01 -8.85
CA GLU A 162 41.68 39.39 -9.50
C GLU A 162 41.48 37.89 -9.75
N ILE A 163 42.09 37.40 -10.83
CA ILE A 163 42.11 35.97 -11.14
C ILE A 163 43.30 35.34 -10.42
N VAL A 164 43.01 34.39 -9.54
CA VAL A 164 44.02 33.52 -8.95
C VAL A 164 44.09 32.23 -9.74
N THR A 165 45.31 31.79 -10.03
CA THR A 165 45.58 30.53 -10.70
C THR A 165 46.38 29.62 -9.78
N ASP A 166 45.96 28.37 -9.66
CA ASP A 166 46.73 27.33 -9.01
C ASP A 166 47.85 26.85 -9.94
N SER A 167 49.10 26.94 -9.47
CA SER A 167 50.28 26.55 -10.24
C SER A 167 50.39 25.04 -10.54
N MET A 168 49.70 24.18 -9.79
CA MET A 168 49.77 22.72 -9.95
C MET A 168 48.58 22.16 -10.69
N THR A 169 47.36 22.63 -10.38
CA THR A 169 46.13 22.14 -11.03
C THR A 169 45.75 22.96 -12.25
N GLY A 170 46.27 24.18 -12.39
CA GLY A 170 45.86 25.13 -13.43
C GLY A 170 44.47 25.72 -13.20
N ALA A 171 43.82 25.42 -12.08
CA ALA A 171 42.50 25.94 -11.74
C ALA A 171 42.57 27.46 -11.56
N THR A 172 41.60 28.17 -12.12
CA THR A 172 41.42 29.61 -12.00
C THR A 172 40.16 29.94 -11.22
N GLY A 173 40.15 31.10 -10.57
CA GLY A 173 38.95 31.63 -9.95
C GLY A 173 39.11 33.11 -9.61
N ILE A 174 37.98 33.78 -9.37
CA ILE A 174 37.95 35.23 -9.11
C ILE A 174 37.95 35.46 -7.60
N VAL A 175 38.88 36.25 -7.09
CA VAL A 175 38.92 36.63 -5.68
C VAL A 175 37.81 37.61 -5.37
N THR A 176 36.89 37.26 -4.48
CA THR A 176 35.82 38.15 -4.01
C THR A 176 36.23 38.90 -2.75
N SER A 177 37.06 38.29 -1.90
CA SER A 177 37.64 38.97 -0.74
C SER A 177 38.93 38.31 -0.26
N PHE A 178 39.80 39.10 0.36
CA PHE A 178 40.98 38.61 1.05
C PHE A 178 41.10 39.28 2.42
N SER A 179 41.12 38.48 3.48
CA SER A 179 41.24 38.97 4.85
C SER A 179 42.11 38.04 5.68
N GLY A 180 43.21 38.59 6.22
CA GLY A 180 44.19 37.82 6.97
C GLY A 180 44.84 36.77 6.07
N ASN A 181 44.49 35.50 6.31
CA ASN A 181 45.03 34.35 5.58
C ASN A 181 43.96 33.62 4.74
N VAL A 182 42.75 34.16 4.61
CA VAL A 182 41.66 33.53 3.85
C VAL A 182 41.36 34.34 2.59
N VAL A 183 41.47 33.68 1.44
CA VAL A 183 41.05 34.16 0.12
C VAL A 183 39.70 33.50 -0.19
N VAL A 184 38.69 34.30 -0.43
CA VAL A 184 37.37 33.82 -0.88
C VAL A 184 37.35 33.93 -2.39
N VAL A 185 37.13 32.79 -3.06
CA VAL A 185 37.14 32.70 -4.52
C VAL A 185 35.75 32.30 -5.01
N GLU A 186 35.28 32.94 -6.07
CA GLU A 186 34.05 32.65 -6.78
C GLU A 186 34.32 32.18 -8.22
N ASN A 187 33.39 31.40 -8.78
CA ASN A 187 33.42 30.95 -10.17
C ASN A 187 34.72 30.20 -10.53
N ALA A 188 35.16 29.32 -9.62
CA ALA A 188 36.29 28.45 -9.87
C ALA A 188 36.00 27.48 -11.01
N ASP A 189 36.90 27.38 -11.98
CA ASP A 189 36.79 26.45 -13.11
C ASP A 189 37.41 25.06 -12.80
N GLY A 190 37.97 24.88 -11.59
CA GLY A 190 38.70 23.69 -11.18
C GLY A 190 38.84 23.55 -9.67
N VAL A 191 39.66 22.57 -9.24
CA VAL A 191 39.84 22.21 -7.82
C VAL A 191 41.13 22.81 -7.28
N PHE A 192 41.02 23.60 -6.20
CA PHE A 192 42.16 24.05 -5.39
C PHE A 192 42.44 23.03 -4.28
N ARG A 193 43.67 22.50 -4.16
CA ARG A 193 44.01 21.54 -3.10
C ARG A 193 44.94 22.16 -2.05
N GLY A 194 44.87 21.62 -0.83
CA GLY A 194 45.76 22.02 0.24
C GLY A 194 47.21 21.64 -0.07
N GLY A 195 48.10 22.64 -0.11
CA GLY A 195 49.52 22.47 -0.44
C GLY A 195 49.94 23.10 -1.78
N ASP A 196 48.97 23.53 -2.59
CA ASP A 196 49.24 24.17 -3.87
C ASP A 196 49.66 25.64 -3.71
N THR A 197 50.47 26.14 -4.65
CA THR A 197 50.86 27.56 -4.68
C THR A 197 49.89 28.34 -5.55
N LEU A 198 49.22 29.33 -4.94
CA LEU A 198 48.36 30.27 -5.64
C LEU A 198 49.22 31.37 -6.28
N VAL A 199 49.00 31.62 -7.56
CA VAL A 199 49.64 32.68 -8.33
C VAL A 199 48.58 33.69 -8.75
N GLY A 200 48.70 34.92 -8.25
CA GLY A 200 47.92 36.07 -8.73
C GLY A 200 48.61 36.70 -9.94
N GLY A 201 47.84 37.02 -10.99
CA GLY A 201 48.36 37.71 -12.17
C GLY A 201 48.33 39.23 -12.02
N PHE A 202 49.50 39.88 -11.93
CA PHE A 202 49.60 41.31 -12.18
C PHE A 202 49.59 41.57 -13.69
N TRP A 203 48.49 42.10 -14.23
CA TRP A 203 48.50 42.75 -15.54
C TRP A 203 47.95 44.17 -15.41
N TYR A 204 48.81 45.14 -15.69
CA TYR A 204 48.43 46.52 -15.95
C TYR A 204 47.91 46.61 -17.38
N LEU A 205 46.70 47.13 -17.56
CA LEU A 205 46.33 48.16 -18.54
C LEU A 205 44.91 48.64 -18.23
#